data_AF-A0A821WF14-F1
#
_entry.id   AF-A0A821WF14-F1
#
_cell.length_a   1.000
_cell.length_b   1.000
_cell.length_c   1.000
_cell.angle_alpha   90.00
_cell.angle_beta   90.00
_cell.angle_gamma   90.00
#
_symmetry.space_group_name_H-M   'P 1'
#
loop_
_entity.id
_entity.type
_entity.pdbx_description
1 polymer ?
#
loop_
_entity_poly.entity_id
_entity_poly.type
_entity_poly.pdbx_seq_one_letter_code
_entity_poly.pdbx_strand_id
1 'polypeptide(L)'
;MNKTQANQQDSVSPTVKATLNCIYERICSEICRTKSVKPSTSHIFFIFDASDDLAKKKIYPTLSWLYRDGLLPERIRFIGYARSLITIEKIFENASKYMKIPEDERETYEKFAHINFHVVGS
;
A
#
# COMPACT_ATOMS: atom_id res chain seq x y z
N MET A 1 7.69 26.77 41.28
CA MET A 1 6.36 27.05 40.70
C MET A 1 6.52 27.18 39.18
N ASN A 2 5.87 26.26 38.48
CA ASN A 2 5.51 26.20 37.05
C ASN A 2 6.57 26.32 35.94
N LYS A 3 6.78 25.13 35.37
CA LYS A 3 7.37 24.78 34.07
C LYS A 3 6.57 25.42 32.93
N THR A 4 7.26 25.89 31.90
CA THR A 4 6.72 25.93 30.53
C THR A 4 7.69 25.17 29.64
N GLN A 5 7.38 23.89 29.41
CA GLN A 5 7.95 23.11 28.33
C GLN A 5 7.30 23.61 27.04
N ALA A 6 8.08 24.20 26.15
CA ALA A 6 7.63 24.49 24.80
C ALA A 6 7.46 23.16 24.05
N ASN A 7 6.21 22.88 23.71
CA ASN A 7 5.79 21.81 22.81
C ASN A 7 6.56 21.91 21.49
N GLN A 8 7.32 20.87 21.17
CA GLN A 8 7.79 20.62 19.81
C GLN A 8 6.59 20.12 19.00
N GLN A 9 5.71 21.05 18.60
CA GLN A 9 4.51 20.75 17.82
C GLN A 9 4.93 20.45 16.36
N ASP A 10 4.97 19.16 16.04
CA ASP A 10 5.04 18.50 14.74
C ASP A 10 5.07 19.40 13.49
N SER A 11 6.26 19.51 12.89
CA SER A 11 6.56 20.22 11.65
C SER A 11 6.10 19.45 10.38
N VAL A 12 4.88 18.92 10.38
CA VAL A 12 4.37 18.15 9.24
C VAL A 12 3.56 19.07 8.33
N SER A 13 4.01 19.18 7.07
CA SER A 13 3.36 20.01 6.04
C SER A 13 1.85 19.71 5.95
N PRO A 14 0.98 20.73 5.79
CA PRO A 14 -0.46 20.53 5.64
C PRO A 14 -0.83 19.50 4.57
N THR A 15 -0.05 19.43 3.48
CA THR A 15 -0.22 18.45 2.41
C THR A 15 0.01 17.03 2.91
N VAL A 16 1.09 16.79 3.67
CA VAL A 16 1.41 15.47 4.23
C VAL A 16 0.33 15.04 5.21
N LYS A 17 -0.18 15.97 6.02
CA LYS A 17 -1.29 15.71 6.95
C LYS A 17 -2.58 15.36 6.22
N ALA A 18 -2.88 16.04 5.12
CA ALA A 18 -4.04 15.74 4.28
C ALA A 18 -3.92 14.36 3.59
N THR A 19 -2.74 14.02 3.06
CA THR A 19 -2.47 12.71 2.47
C THR A 19 -2.56 11.60 3.52
N LEU A 20 -1.98 11.79 4.70
CA LEU A 20 -2.08 10.84 5.81
C LEU A 20 -3.53 10.62 6.26
N ASN A 21 -4.32 11.69 6.36
CA ASN A 21 -5.73 11.58 6.69
C ASN A 21 -6.51 10.84 5.59
N CYS A 22 -6.26 11.13 4.31
CA CYS A 22 -6.89 10.43 3.19
C CYS A 22 -6.56 8.93 3.21
N ILE A 23 -5.30 8.58 3.45
CA ILE A 23 -4.85 7.21 3.63
C ILE A 23 -5.56 6.56 4.83
N TYR A 24 -5.62 7.25 5.97
CA TYR A 24 -6.28 6.77 7.19
C TYR A 24 -7.77 6.48 6.97
N GLU A 25 -8.50 7.42 6.38
CA GLU A 25 -9.93 7.26 6.07
C GLU A 25 -10.17 6.07 5.12
N ARG A 26 -9.33 5.93 4.08
CA ARG A 26 -9.41 4.81 3.14
C ARG A 26 -9.19 3.49 3.87
N ILE A 27 -8.12 3.38 4.65
CA ILE A 27 -7.77 2.19 5.44
C ILE A 27 -8.89 1.83 6.41
N CYS A 28 -9.40 2.80 7.19
CA CYS A 28 -10.46 2.58 8.16
C CYS A 28 -11.75 2.07 7.50
N SER A 29 -12.14 2.67 6.37
CA SER A 29 -13.32 2.22 5.62
C SER A 29 -13.18 0.79 5.08
N GLU A 30 -11.98 0.41 4.64
CA GLU A 30 -11.70 -0.88 4.00
C GLU A 30 -11.48 -2.00 5.05
N ILE A 31 -10.86 -1.69 6.20
CA ILE A 31 -10.59 -2.65 7.27
C ILE A 31 -11.85 -2.94 8.11
N CYS A 32 -12.63 -1.92 8.46
CA CYS A 32 -13.83 -2.05 9.30
C CYS A 32 -14.95 -2.88 8.65
N ARG A 33 -14.90 -3.14 7.34
CA ARG A 33 -15.90 -3.95 6.62
C ARG A 33 -15.77 -5.45 6.90
N THR A 34 -14.62 -5.92 7.41
CA THR A 34 -14.39 -7.34 7.72
C THR A 34 -14.97 -7.72 9.09
N LYS A 35 -16.27 -8.02 9.14
CA LYS A 35 -16.94 -8.49 10.37
C LYS A 35 -16.51 -9.94 10.70
N SER A 36 -16.07 -10.14 11.94
CA SER A 36 -15.76 -11.42 12.60
C SER A 36 -14.42 -12.08 12.26
N VAL A 37 -13.32 -11.58 12.82
CA VAL A 37 -12.09 -12.37 13.05
C VAL A 37 -11.46 -11.92 14.37
N LYS A 38 -10.77 -12.84 15.04
CA LYS A 38 -9.82 -12.58 16.15
C LYS A 38 -9.00 -11.29 15.89
N PRO A 39 -8.54 -10.57 16.93
CA PRO A 39 -7.66 -9.40 16.74
C PRO A 39 -6.33 -9.84 16.12
N SER A 40 -6.30 -9.96 14.81
CA SER A 40 -5.09 -10.14 14.02
C SER A 40 -4.57 -8.76 13.66
N THR A 41 -3.26 -8.59 13.83
CA THR A 41 -2.58 -7.34 13.51
C THR A 41 -2.70 -7.08 12.01
N SER A 42 -3.28 -5.94 11.64
CA SER A 42 -3.30 -5.47 10.25
C SER A 42 -1.92 -4.91 9.90
N HIS A 43 -1.41 -5.31 8.74
CA HIS A 43 -0.11 -4.86 8.23
C HIS A 43 -0.33 -3.97 7.02
N ILE A 44 0.43 -2.88 6.96
CA ILE A 44 0.41 -1.97 5.81
C ILE A 44 1.83 -1.84 5.31
N PHE A 45 2.02 -2.11 4.03
CA PHE A 45 3.30 -1.97 3.36
C PHE A 45 3.26 -0.77 2.44
N PHE A 46 4.06 0.24 2.74
CA PHE A 46 4.19 1.44 1.92
C PHE A 46 5.27 1.25 0.86
N ILE A 47 4.94 1.58 -0.39
CA ILE A 47 5.86 1.59 -1.52
C ILE A 47 6.00 3.05 -1.96
N PHE A 48 7.08 3.71 -1.52
CA PHE A 48 7.42 5.05 -2.02
C PHE A 48 7.99 4.95 -3.43
N ASP A 49 7.70 5.95 -4.25
CA ASP A 49 8.01 5.96 -5.68
C ASP A 49 7.48 4.71 -6.41
N ALA A 50 6.22 4.35 -6.11
CA ALA A 50 5.56 3.18 -6.70
C ALA A 50 5.46 3.21 -8.24
N SER A 51 5.60 4.39 -8.85
CA SER A 51 5.63 4.57 -10.30
C SER A 51 7.01 4.31 -10.92
N ASP A 52 8.07 4.16 -10.12
CA ASP A 52 9.45 4.05 -10.60
C ASP A 52 9.75 2.68 -11.23
N ASP A 53 10.83 2.65 -12.01
CA ASP A 53 11.35 1.45 -12.65
C ASP A 53 11.72 0.37 -11.64
N LEU A 54 12.27 0.73 -10.48
CA LEU A 54 12.61 -0.25 -9.43
C LEU A 54 11.35 -0.91 -8.87
N ALA A 55 10.30 -0.12 -8.60
CA ALA A 55 9.04 -0.63 -8.10
C ALA A 55 8.43 -1.63 -9.09
N LYS A 56 8.35 -1.24 -10.37
CA LYS A 56 7.84 -2.06 -11.47
C LYS A 56 8.62 -3.35 -11.70
N LYS A 57 9.96 -3.29 -11.67
CA LYS A 57 10.84 -4.40 -12.07
C LYS A 57 11.21 -5.33 -10.91
N LYS A 58 11.15 -4.86 -9.67
CA LYS A 58 11.63 -5.61 -8.49
C LYS A 58 10.58 -5.68 -7.38
N ILE A 59 10.06 -4.55 -6.91
CA ILE A 59 9.19 -4.53 -5.73
C ILE A 59 7.88 -5.27 -5.98
N TYR A 60 7.10 -4.88 -7.00
CA TYR A 60 5.81 -5.50 -7.30
C TYR A 60 5.94 -7.00 -7.67
N PRO A 61 6.91 -7.43 -8.52
CA PRO A 61 7.14 -8.84 -8.76
C PRO A 61 7.46 -9.65 -7.50
N THR A 62 8.37 -9.15 -6.65
CA THR A 62 8.73 -9.86 -5.41
C THR A 62 7.55 -9.95 -4.45
N LEU A 63 6.77 -8.88 -4.27
CA LEU A 63 5.59 -8.89 -3.42
C LEU A 63 4.51 -9.85 -3.94
N SER A 64 4.32 -9.92 -5.26
CA SER A 64 3.40 -10.89 -5.88
C SER A 64 3.82 -12.33 -5.59
N TRP A 65 5.11 -12.65 -5.71
CA TRP A 65 5.64 -13.99 -5.37
C TRP A 65 5.48 -14.32 -3.89
N LEU A 66 5.80 -13.37 -2.99
CA LEU A 66 5.60 -13.57 -1.54
C LEU A 66 4.12 -13.76 -1.18
N TYR A 67 3.23 -13.03 -1.84
CA TYR A 67 1.78 -13.15 -1.65
C TYR A 67 1.28 -14.52 -2.10
N ARG A 68 1.71 -14.96 -3.29
CA ARG A 68 1.38 -16.28 -3.81
C ARG A 68 1.85 -17.40 -2.90
N ASP A 69 3.09 -17.32 -2.41
CA ASP A 69 3.69 -18.36 -1.58
C ASP A 69 3.15 -18.35 -0.14
N GLY A 70 2.20 -17.46 0.19
CA GLY A 70 1.59 -17.36 1.53
C GLY A 70 2.57 -16.87 2.61
N LEU A 71 3.66 -16.22 2.22
CA LEU A 71 4.73 -15.76 3.12
C LEU A 71 4.45 -14.38 3.74
N LEU A 72 3.30 -13.80 3.41
CA LEU A 72 2.83 -12.52 3.95
C LEU A 72 1.72 -12.72 4.98
N PRO A 73 1.57 -11.79 5.93
CA PRO A 73 0.44 -11.83 6.86
C PRO A 73 -0.91 -11.87 6.13
N GLU A 74 -1.87 -12.65 6.64
CA GLU A 74 -3.21 -12.79 6.05
C GLU A 74 -3.93 -11.44 5.84
N ARG A 75 -3.65 -10.46 6.72
CA ARG A 75 -4.24 -9.12 6.67
C ARG A 75 -3.19 -8.06 6.32
N ILE A 76 -2.69 -8.11 5.09
CA ILE A 76 -1.79 -7.09 4.55
C ILE A 76 -2.51 -6.24 3.49
N ARG A 77 -2.18 -4.95 3.46
CA ARG A 77 -2.52 -4.05 2.34
C ARG A 77 -1.27 -3.31 1.86
N PHE A 78 -1.24 -3.00 0.58
CA PHE A 78 -0.13 -2.28 -0.06
C PHE A 78 -0.58 -0.89 -0.48
N ILE A 79 0.22 0.12 -0.14
CA ILE A 79 -0.07 1.50 -0.50
C ILE A 79 1.13 2.04 -1.27
N GLY A 80 0.97 2.13 -2.58
CA GLY A 80 1.93 2.79 -3.46
C GLY A 80 1.73 4.30 -3.45
N TYR A 81 2.80 5.04 -3.22
CA TYR A 81 2.82 6.50 -3.29
C TYR A 81 3.75 6.96 -4.41
N ALA A 82 3.27 7.88 -5.26
CA ALA A 82 4.13 8.53 -6.25
C ALA A 82 3.60 9.91 -6.63
N ARG A 83 4.46 10.72 -7.26
CA ARG A 83 4.07 12.02 -7.82
C ARG A 83 3.32 11.91 -9.14
N SER A 84 3.55 10.82 -9.87
CA SER A 84 2.94 10.61 -11.18
C SER A 84 1.46 10.25 -11.03
N LEU A 85 0.62 10.89 -11.85
CA LEU A 85 -0.81 10.56 -11.98
C LEU A 85 -0.97 9.27 -12.79
N ILE A 86 -0.72 8.12 -12.15
CA ILE A 86 -0.86 6.79 -12.74
C ILE A 86 -1.92 5.99 -11.97
N THR A 87 -2.73 5.21 -12.67
CA THR A 87 -3.72 4.35 -12.00
C THR A 87 -3.05 3.06 -11.51
N ILE A 88 -3.67 2.40 -10.52
CA ILE A 88 -3.15 1.13 -10.01
C ILE A 88 -3.16 0.05 -11.09
N GLU A 89 -4.18 0.04 -11.96
CA GLU A 89 -4.28 -0.89 -13.09
C GLU A 89 -3.09 -0.70 -14.03
N LYS A 90 -2.69 0.56 -14.31
CA LYS A 90 -1.54 0.83 -15.17
C LYS A 90 -0.21 0.45 -14.54
N ILE A 91 -0.07 0.62 -13.22
CA ILE A 91 1.11 0.12 -12.48
C ILE A 91 1.21 -1.40 -12.66
N PHE A 92 0.12 -2.13 -12.47
CA PHE A 92 0.09 -3.58 -12.61
C PHE A 92 0.25 -4.07 -14.04
N GLU A 93 -0.36 -3.40 -15.02
CA GLU A 93 -0.13 -3.67 -16.45
C GLU A 93 1.37 -3.57 -16.77
N ASN A 94 2.03 -2.50 -16.30
CA ASN A 94 3.45 -2.29 -16.50
C ASN A 94 4.35 -3.29 -15.77
N ALA A 95 3.92 -3.76 -14.59
CA ALA A 95 4.69 -4.69 -13.76
C ALA A 95 4.46 -6.16 -14.15
N SER A 96 3.29 -6.51 -14.70
CA SER A 96 2.87 -7.88 -15.04
C SER A 96 3.90 -8.64 -15.88
N LYS A 97 4.53 -7.95 -16.84
CA LYS A 97 5.59 -8.51 -17.69
C LYS A 97 6.83 -9.00 -16.94
N TYR A 98 7.05 -8.54 -15.71
CA TYR A 98 8.15 -8.96 -14.85
C TYR A 98 7.74 -10.02 -13.83
N MET A 99 6.44 -10.23 -13.61
CA MET A 99 5.92 -11.15 -12.58
C MET A 99 5.88 -12.61 -13.05
N LYS A 100 5.83 -12.86 -14.37
CA LYS A 100 5.78 -14.21 -14.97
C LYS A 100 4.66 -15.06 -14.37
N ILE A 101 3.43 -14.53 -14.37
CA ILE A 101 2.26 -15.16 -13.72
C ILE A 101 1.81 -16.39 -14.54
N PRO A 102 1.84 -17.60 -13.97
CA PRO A 102 1.23 -18.79 -14.55
C PRO A 102 -0.29 -18.65 -14.67
N GLU A 103 -0.92 -19.32 -15.64
CA GLU A 103 -2.38 -19.19 -15.86
C GLU A 103 -3.20 -19.72 -14.68
N ASP A 104 -2.71 -20.76 -14.01
CA ASP A 104 -3.33 -21.36 -12.82
C ASP A 104 -3.26 -20.46 -11.57
N GLU A 105 -2.40 -19.45 -11.58
CA GLU A 105 -2.21 -18.52 -10.46
C GLU A 105 -2.87 -17.15 -10.70
N ARG A 106 -3.62 -17.00 -11.80
CA ARG A 106 -4.23 -15.74 -12.21
C ARG A 106 -5.22 -15.19 -11.18
N GLU A 107 -6.01 -16.06 -10.54
CA GLU A 107 -6.94 -15.64 -9.48
C GLU A 107 -6.18 -15.06 -8.27
N THR A 108 -5.05 -15.67 -7.89
CA THR A 108 -4.19 -15.18 -6.81
C THR A 108 -3.60 -13.83 -7.15
N TYR A 109 -3.18 -13.64 -8.40
CA TYR A 109 -2.70 -12.34 -8.89
C TYR A 109 -3.80 -11.27 -8.87
N GLU A 110 -5.03 -11.59 -9.29
CA GLU A 110 -6.15 -10.65 -9.25
C GLU A 110 -6.49 -10.23 -7.81
N LYS A 111 -6.46 -11.17 -6.86
CA LYS A 111 -6.58 -10.87 -5.42
C LYS A 111 -5.45 -9.95 -4.95
N PHE A 112 -4.20 -10.22 -5.36
CA PHE A 112 -3.06 -9.37 -5.05
C PHE A 112 -3.27 -7.94 -5.58
N ALA A 113 -3.64 -7.79 -6.85
CA ALA A 113 -3.92 -6.49 -7.45
C ALA A 113 -5.05 -5.74 -6.72
N HIS A 114 -6.08 -6.45 -6.27
CA HIS A 114 -7.22 -5.87 -5.55
C HIS A 114 -6.87 -5.30 -4.16
N ILE A 115 -5.87 -5.87 -3.47
CA ILE A 115 -5.43 -5.38 -2.14
C ILE A 115 -4.34 -4.29 -2.21
N ASN A 116 -3.97 -3.86 -3.42
CA ASN A 116 -3.02 -2.79 -3.67
C ASN A 116 -3.75 -1.48 -4.00
N PHE A 117 -3.29 -0.38 -3.41
CA PHE A 117 -3.83 0.96 -3.62
C PHE A 117 -2.73 1.89 -4.09
N HIS A 118 -3.10 2.89 -4.89
CA HIS A 118 -2.19 3.96 -5.30
C HIS A 118 -2.71 5.32 -4.81
N VAL A 119 -1.81 6.11 -4.24
CA VAL A 119 -2.06 7.48 -3.82
C VAL A 119 -1.09 8.39 -4.55
N VAL A 120 -1.64 9.37 -5.25
CA VAL A 120 -0.85 10.42 -5.90
C VAL A 120 -0.65 11.55 -4.89
N GLY A 121 0.58 12.05 -4.79
CA GLY A 121 0.89 13.22 -3.96
C GLY A 121 1.81 14.21 -4.67
N SER A 122 1.93 15.42 -4.10
CA SER A 122 2.69 16.54 -4.67
C SER A 122 4.04 16.71 -3.99
#